data_AF-A0A2N6AL01-F1
#
_entry.id   AF-A0A2N6AL01-F1
#
_cell.length_a   1.000
_cell.length_b   1.000
_cell.length_c   1.000
_cell.angle_alpha   90.00
_cell.angle_beta   90.00
_cell.angle_gamma   90.00
#
_symmetry.space_group_name_H-M   'P 1'
#
loop_
_entity.id
_entity.type
_entity.pdbx_description
1 polymer ?
#
loop_
_entity_poly.entity_id
_entity_poly.type
_entity_poly.pdbx_seq_one_letter_code
_entity_poly.pdbx_strand_id
1 'polypeptide(L)'
;MLIRFSLFSLLLTALIVLCANAQPRGGGGVPQYGNHLYAEVLQFPSDSAGATRVDAFVRVAYDYVIFAKSGNVHPDSLYVAGLEVSIDMQHDGMTMHSVNHSAAVYTGDYQSTTLRDRYLLLRQTFYLQPDQYEAVITVSDQGSTRNRILRRSIHAVDLSKTGTRIGLPISMQSMEGSTDGTYSIYGFGGTLPFASGTILGVPVPESWQGEWSVRLLPLDEDGDPDGEVVFDETLQPVEELQNTYPMALSGLVPDFRCMPGASTEGSIVVLSLPIARHDVGRYRLTVRSVGSEKSDSVTLDTRIYWRGMPYSLRDIEFAIDAMRYILTLQEYDRMRSGSEREMHIRFRRYWKEEDPTPETEYNERMVEYFRRVDAAVDRFQTLYERNGAMTDRGKIYILFGPPEETQRVLNSDDPAEEIWSYPSLNKTFRFIDRNRNGDLRLYEE
;
A
#
# COMPACT_ATOMS: atom_id res chain seq x y z
N MET A 1 -22.11 30.99 65.09
CA MET A 1 -22.80 30.60 63.84
C MET A 1 -22.40 31.60 62.76
N LEU A 2 -22.08 31.11 61.55
CA LEU A 2 -21.59 31.81 60.35
C LEU A 2 -20.08 31.72 60.08
N ILE A 3 -19.74 30.61 59.42
CA ILE A 3 -18.61 30.47 58.49
C ILE A 3 -18.94 31.32 57.25
N ARG A 4 -18.04 32.22 56.83
CA ARG A 4 -18.13 32.90 55.53
C ARG A 4 -17.07 32.32 54.59
N PHE A 5 -17.56 31.59 53.59
CA PHE A 5 -16.83 31.03 52.46
C PHE A 5 -16.36 32.14 51.50
N SER A 6 -15.17 31.93 50.94
CA SER A 6 -14.51 32.74 49.92
C SER A 6 -15.38 33.01 48.69
N LEU A 7 -15.34 34.26 48.25
CA LEU A 7 -15.77 34.72 46.93
C LEU A 7 -14.52 34.90 46.04
N PHE A 8 -14.72 34.74 44.73
CA PHE A 8 -13.81 35.04 43.61
C PHE A 8 -12.79 33.95 43.21
N SER A 9 -13.27 32.98 42.43
CA SER A 9 -12.51 32.48 41.28
C SER A 9 -13.47 32.26 40.12
N LEU A 10 -13.51 33.24 39.22
CA LEU A 10 -14.33 33.23 38.01
C LEU A 10 -13.43 33.67 36.86
N LEU A 11 -12.60 32.73 36.39
CA LEU A 11 -11.90 32.82 35.10
C LEU A 11 -11.30 31.45 34.77
N LEU A 12 -12.15 30.55 34.30
CA LEU A 12 -11.72 29.28 33.70
C LEU A 12 -12.67 28.97 32.54
N THR A 13 -12.25 29.28 31.31
CA THR A 13 -12.59 28.57 30.06
C THR A 13 -12.05 29.36 28.86
N ALA A 14 -10.79 29.14 28.53
CA ALA A 14 -10.25 29.24 27.16
C ALA A 14 -8.79 28.76 27.19
N LEU A 15 -8.55 27.50 27.58
CA LEU A 15 -7.28 26.87 27.24
C LEU A 15 -7.41 26.41 25.79
N ILE A 16 -6.95 27.27 24.89
CA ILE A 16 -6.59 26.90 23.53
C ILE A 16 -5.48 25.85 23.68
N VAL A 17 -5.83 24.58 23.52
CA VAL A 17 -4.84 23.53 23.33
C VAL A 17 -4.19 23.82 21.98
N LEU A 18 -3.01 24.42 22.01
CA LEU A 18 -2.06 24.40 20.91
C LEU A 18 -1.62 22.94 20.72
N CYS A 19 -2.43 22.16 20.03
CA CYS A 19 -1.97 20.91 19.43
C CYS A 19 -0.94 21.32 18.37
N ALA A 20 0.34 21.09 18.68
CA ALA A 20 1.41 21.12 17.69
C ALA A 20 1.13 20.01 16.66
N ASN A 21 0.35 20.34 15.64
CA ASN A 21 0.16 19.51 14.46
C ASN A 21 1.44 19.59 13.64
N ALA A 22 2.39 18.70 13.93
CA ALA A 22 3.55 18.44 13.09
C ALA A 22 3.30 17.17 12.26
N GLN A 23 2.27 17.20 11.41
CA GLN A 23 2.31 16.46 10.15
C GLN A 23 2.74 17.49 9.08
N PRO A 24 3.72 17.19 8.22
CA PRO A 24 4.20 18.15 7.24
C PRO A 24 3.03 18.61 6.36
N ARG A 25 2.72 19.91 6.40
CA ARG A 25 1.86 20.54 5.40
C ARG A 25 2.67 20.67 4.12
N GLY A 26 2.30 19.86 3.12
CA GLY A 26 2.90 19.88 1.80
C GLY A 26 2.80 21.27 1.16
N GLY A 27 3.96 21.80 0.77
CA GLY A 27 4.11 22.93 -0.14
C GLY A 27 5.14 22.55 -1.20
N GLY A 28 4.72 22.52 -2.47
CA GLY A 28 5.54 22.51 -3.68
C GLY A 28 6.56 21.36 -3.88
N GLY A 29 6.26 20.45 -4.81
CA GLY A 29 7.27 19.80 -5.66
C GLY A 29 7.88 18.45 -5.24
N VAL A 30 7.30 17.72 -4.28
CA VAL A 30 7.79 16.37 -3.91
C VAL A 30 6.64 15.34 -4.03
N PRO A 31 6.82 14.22 -4.77
CA PRO A 31 5.80 13.20 -4.89
C PRO A 31 5.42 12.60 -3.52
N GLN A 32 4.16 12.21 -3.35
CA GLN A 32 3.67 11.62 -2.10
C GLN A 32 3.59 10.09 -2.18
N TYR A 33 3.89 9.45 -1.05
CA TYR A 33 3.71 8.00 -0.82
C TYR A 33 2.22 7.60 -0.82
N GLY A 34 1.87 6.61 -1.65
CA GLY A 34 0.78 5.63 -1.52
C GLY A 34 -0.68 6.10 -1.33
N ASN A 35 -1.61 5.13 -1.47
CA ASN A 35 -2.98 5.27 -0.97
C ASN A 35 -3.03 4.89 0.52
N HIS A 36 -3.84 5.59 1.31
CA HIS A 36 -3.98 5.35 2.76
C HIS A 36 -5.18 4.47 3.15
N LEU A 37 -6.12 4.27 2.21
CA LEU A 37 -7.34 3.51 2.43
C LEU A 37 -7.51 2.52 1.28
N TYR A 38 -7.82 1.27 1.63
CA TYR A 38 -8.16 0.22 0.67
C TYR A 38 -9.46 -0.43 1.10
N ALA A 39 -10.32 -0.71 0.13
CA ALA A 39 -11.53 -1.46 0.34
C ALA A 39 -11.77 -2.43 -0.80
N GLU A 40 -12.26 -3.61 -0.45
CA GLU A 40 -12.62 -4.68 -1.36
C GLU A 40 -13.91 -5.34 -0.89
N VAL A 41 -14.71 -5.82 -1.83
CA VAL A 41 -15.90 -6.60 -1.55
C VAL A 41 -15.76 -7.87 -2.36
N LEU A 42 -15.68 -9.00 -1.67
CA LEU A 42 -15.34 -10.28 -2.27
C LEU A 42 -16.40 -11.30 -1.89
N GLN A 43 -16.77 -12.14 -2.84
CA GLN A 43 -17.67 -13.26 -2.59
C GLN A 43 -16.87 -14.49 -2.15
N PHE A 44 -17.36 -15.19 -1.15
CA PHE A 44 -16.82 -16.47 -0.70
C PHE A 44 -17.92 -17.55 -0.77
N PRO A 45 -17.54 -18.84 -0.77
CA PRO A 45 -18.49 -19.91 -0.53
C PRO A 45 -19.30 -19.65 0.75
N SER A 46 -20.62 -19.82 0.66
CA SER A 46 -21.52 -19.51 1.75
C SER A 46 -21.64 -20.67 2.73
N ASP A 47 -21.66 -20.35 4.02
CA ASP A 47 -22.02 -21.20 5.15
C ASP A 47 -23.50 -21.02 5.57
N SER A 48 -24.28 -20.26 4.78
CA SER A 48 -25.72 -20.07 4.97
C SER A 48 -26.50 -20.53 3.74
N ALA A 49 -27.42 -21.48 3.96
CA ALA A 49 -28.20 -22.10 2.88
C ALA A 49 -29.05 -21.08 2.13
N GLY A 50 -28.95 -21.07 0.80
CA GLY A 50 -29.75 -20.21 -0.08
C GLY A 50 -29.39 -18.72 -0.04
N ALA A 51 -28.26 -18.35 0.58
CA ALA A 51 -27.71 -17.01 0.53
C ALA A 51 -26.26 -17.07 0.04
N THR A 52 -25.84 -16.02 -0.67
CA THR A 52 -24.46 -15.78 -1.04
C THR A 52 -23.74 -15.06 0.08
N ARG A 53 -22.51 -15.48 0.39
CA ARG A 53 -21.68 -14.79 1.37
C ARG A 53 -20.78 -13.78 0.69
N VAL A 54 -20.91 -12.52 1.10
CA VAL A 54 -20.09 -11.41 0.63
C VAL A 54 -19.38 -10.78 1.82
N ASP A 55 -18.06 -10.73 1.78
CA ASP A 55 -17.24 -10.10 2.81
C ASP A 55 -16.70 -8.76 2.27
N ALA A 56 -16.93 -7.69 3.01
CA ALA A 56 -16.32 -6.38 2.80
C ALA A 56 -15.07 -6.25 3.68
N PHE A 57 -13.92 -5.98 3.06
CA PHE A 57 -12.63 -5.78 3.71
C PHE A 57 -12.25 -4.31 3.62
N VAL A 58 -11.87 -3.72 4.74
CA VAL A 58 -11.37 -2.34 4.80
C VAL A 58 -10.01 -2.35 5.48
N ARG A 59 -9.02 -1.74 4.82
CA ARG A 59 -7.69 -1.45 5.37
C ARG A 59 -7.53 0.06 5.51
N VAL A 60 -7.16 0.51 6.70
CA VAL A 60 -6.87 1.92 6.98
C VAL A 60 -5.44 2.05 7.49
N ALA A 61 -4.58 2.71 6.73
CA ALA A 61 -3.19 2.96 7.11
C ALA A 61 -3.13 3.86 8.36
N TYR A 62 -2.16 3.63 9.24
CA TYR A 62 -2.06 4.39 10.49
C TYR A 62 -1.82 5.87 10.25
N ASP A 63 -1.08 6.24 9.21
CA ASP A 63 -0.84 7.64 8.82
C ASP A 63 -2.08 8.37 8.25
N TYR A 64 -3.19 7.64 8.00
CA TYR A 64 -4.48 8.23 7.65
C TYR A 64 -5.16 8.92 8.85
N VAL A 65 -5.11 8.26 10.01
CA VAL A 65 -5.85 8.67 11.22
C VAL A 65 -4.99 9.57 12.10
N ILE A 66 -5.64 10.51 12.80
CA ILE A 66 -4.91 11.41 13.70
C ILE A 66 -4.82 10.77 15.08
N PHE A 67 -3.60 10.40 15.48
CA PHE A 67 -3.30 9.94 16.82
C PHE A 67 -3.24 11.10 17.82
N ALA A 68 -3.95 10.95 18.92
CA ALA A 68 -3.85 11.81 20.09
C ALA A 68 -3.03 11.12 21.18
N LYS A 69 -2.22 11.90 21.92
CA LYS A 69 -1.52 11.39 23.10
C LYS A 69 -2.55 11.06 24.18
N SER A 70 -2.50 9.86 24.72
CA SER A 70 -3.42 9.38 25.75
C SER A 70 -2.64 9.00 27.01
N GLY A 71 -3.08 9.54 28.15
CA GLY A 71 -2.45 9.29 29.45
C GLY A 71 -3.08 8.11 30.19
N ASN A 72 -3.08 6.90 29.60
CA ASN A 72 -3.53 5.61 30.19
C ASN A 72 -4.91 5.07 29.73
N VAL A 73 -5.23 5.04 28.43
CA VAL A 73 -6.44 4.32 27.95
C VAL A 73 -6.22 2.81 27.81
N HIS A 74 -4.98 2.36 27.57
CA HIS A 74 -4.61 0.94 27.52
C HIS A 74 -3.21 0.76 28.14
N PRO A 75 -2.93 -0.35 28.86
CA PRO A 75 -1.58 -0.65 29.34
C PRO A 75 -0.58 -0.53 28.19
N ASP A 76 0.52 0.17 28.43
CA ASP A 76 1.64 0.39 27.51
C ASP A 76 1.35 1.20 26.23
N SER A 77 0.18 1.85 26.13
CA SER A 77 -0.16 2.71 24.98
C SER A 77 -0.10 4.20 25.32
N LEU A 78 0.70 4.95 24.58
CA LEU A 78 0.86 6.40 24.71
C LEU A 78 0.00 7.19 23.72
N TYR A 79 -0.46 6.56 22.64
CA TYR A 79 -1.24 7.20 21.59
C TYR A 79 -2.46 6.37 21.22
N VAL A 80 -3.56 7.07 20.91
CA VAL A 80 -4.82 6.48 20.45
C VAL A 80 -5.39 7.25 19.27
N ALA A 81 -5.97 6.54 18.30
CA ALA A 81 -6.76 7.12 17.23
C ALA A 81 -8.10 6.40 17.13
N GLY A 82 -9.19 7.15 16.94
CA GLY A 82 -10.54 6.62 16.79
C GLY A 82 -11.01 6.73 15.34
N LEU A 83 -11.73 5.71 14.86
CA LEU A 83 -12.21 5.59 13.50
C LEU A 83 -13.67 5.12 13.50
N GLU A 84 -14.48 5.72 12.65
CA GLU A 84 -15.82 5.22 12.32
C GLU A 84 -15.84 4.75 10.87
N VAL A 85 -16.33 3.53 10.67
CA VAL A 85 -16.50 2.92 9.35
C VAL A 85 -17.95 2.50 9.19
N SER A 86 -18.62 3.07 8.20
CA SER A 86 -19.97 2.65 7.78
C SER A 86 -19.87 1.86 6.48
N ILE A 87 -20.60 0.76 6.38
CA ILE A 87 -20.70 -0.06 5.17
C ILE A 87 -22.18 -0.24 4.85
N ASP A 88 -22.62 0.42 3.79
CA ASP A 88 -23.98 0.31 3.25
C ASP A 88 -23.95 -0.58 2.01
N MET A 89 -24.65 -1.71 2.04
CA MET A 89 -24.84 -2.57 0.88
C MET A 89 -26.10 -2.13 0.13
N GLN A 90 -25.93 -1.61 -1.09
CA GLN A 90 -26.99 -1.06 -1.91
C GLN A 90 -27.35 -1.98 -3.08
N HIS A 91 -28.63 -2.05 -3.41
CA HIS A 91 -29.18 -2.71 -4.59
C HIS A 91 -30.13 -1.74 -5.28
N ASP A 92 -29.94 -1.49 -6.58
CA ASP A 92 -30.68 -0.48 -7.36
C ASP A 92 -30.77 0.90 -6.67
N GLY A 93 -29.68 1.32 -6.02
CA GLY A 93 -29.57 2.59 -5.30
C GLY A 93 -30.28 2.62 -3.94
N MET A 94 -30.92 1.53 -3.51
CA MET A 94 -31.55 1.40 -2.19
C MET A 94 -30.63 0.64 -1.23
N THR A 95 -30.43 1.16 -0.02
CA THR A 95 -29.66 0.49 1.02
C THR A 95 -30.44 -0.70 1.58
N MET A 96 -29.90 -1.90 1.39
CA MET A 96 -30.47 -3.16 1.87
C MET A 96 -29.95 -3.52 3.27
N HIS A 97 -28.67 -3.25 3.51
CA HIS A 97 -28.00 -3.46 4.79
C HIS A 97 -27.12 -2.26 5.11
N SER A 98 -27.06 -1.88 6.39
CA SER A 98 -26.17 -0.83 6.88
C SER A 98 -25.53 -1.30 8.17
N VAL A 99 -24.20 -1.21 8.25
CA VAL A 99 -23.44 -1.57 9.44
C VAL A 99 -22.46 -0.45 9.76
N ASN A 100 -22.43 -0.05 11.03
CA ASN A 100 -21.50 0.95 11.55
C ASN A 100 -20.54 0.29 12.54
N HIS A 101 -19.26 0.50 12.33
CA HIS A 101 -18.20 0.06 13.21
C HIS A 101 -17.49 1.27 13.81
N SER A 102 -17.31 1.24 15.12
CA SER A 102 -16.34 2.10 15.79
C SER A 102 -15.12 1.27 16.12
N ALA A 103 -13.95 1.77 15.77
CA ALA A 103 -12.68 1.10 16.02
C ALA A 103 -11.66 2.09 16.58
N ALA A 104 -10.76 1.59 17.43
CA ALA A 104 -9.68 2.39 17.99
C ALA A 104 -8.36 1.66 17.80
N VAL A 105 -7.31 2.42 17.51
CA VAL A 105 -5.94 1.93 17.34
C VAL A 105 -5.06 2.51 18.43
N TYR A 106 -4.18 1.68 18.98
CA TYR A 106 -3.32 2.04 20.10
C TYR A 106 -1.86 1.78 19.75
N THR A 107 -0.97 2.68 20.11
CA THR A 107 0.48 2.52 19.92
C THR A 107 1.26 3.01 21.14
N GLY A 108 2.40 2.37 21.41
CA GLY A 108 3.29 2.71 22.52
C GLY A 108 4.27 3.86 22.22
N ASP A 109 4.49 4.18 20.95
CA ASP A 109 5.50 5.14 20.51
C ASP A 109 5.02 5.99 19.32
N TYR A 110 5.68 7.13 19.10
CA TYR A 110 5.31 8.07 18.03
C TYR A 110 5.64 7.52 16.63
N GLN A 111 6.73 6.77 16.46
CA GLN A 111 7.15 6.30 15.13
C GLN A 111 6.07 5.38 14.54
N SER A 112 5.51 4.50 15.36
CA SER A 112 4.39 3.63 15.02
C SER A 112 3.17 4.37 14.46
N THR A 113 2.90 5.61 14.90
CA THR A 113 1.76 6.42 14.41
C THR A 113 1.91 6.89 12.96
N THR A 114 3.14 6.83 12.43
CA THR A 114 3.50 7.30 11.08
C THR A 114 3.82 6.17 10.11
N LEU A 115 3.76 4.90 10.57
CA LEU A 115 4.05 3.73 9.76
C LEU A 115 2.94 3.47 8.73
N ARG A 116 3.34 3.34 7.46
CA ARG A 116 2.43 3.17 6.32
C ARG A 116 2.14 1.72 5.97
N ASP A 117 2.90 0.80 6.55
CA ASP A 117 2.75 -0.65 6.45
C ASP A 117 1.96 -1.24 7.63
N ARG A 118 1.51 -0.38 8.55
CA ARG A 118 0.57 -0.73 9.63
C ARG A 118 -0.84 -0.31 9.24
N TYR A 119 -1.77 -1.25 9.38
CA TYR A 119 -3.15 -1.07 9.00
C TYR A 119 -4.09 -1.48 10.13
N LEU A 120 -5.15 -0.70 10.32
CA LEU A 120 -6.37 -1.20 10.94
C LEU A 120 -7.12 -2.02 9.90
N LEU A 121 -7.53 -3.22 10.30
CA LEU A 121 -8.26 -4.16 9.47
C LEU A 121 -9.68 -4.31 9.98
N LEU A 122 -10.65 -4.20 9.08
CA LEU A 122 -12.05 -4.45 9.36
C LEU A 122 -12.62 -5.38 8.29
N ARG A 123 -13.38 -6.38 8.75
CA ARG A 123 -14.13 -7.29 7.88
C ARG A 123 -15.58 -7.29 8.32
N GLN A 124 -16.50 -7.08 7.39
CA GLN A 124 -17.93 -7.24 7.61
C GLN A 124 -18.50 -8.26 6.61
N THR A 125 -19.22 -9.26 7.11
CA THR A 125 -19.89 -10.28 6.30
C THR A 125 -21.35 -9.91 6.07
N PHE A 126 -21.83 -10.12 4.85
CA PHE A 126 -23.21 -9.96 4.42
C PHE A 126 -23.70 -11.26 3.77
N TYR A 127 -24.94 -11.64 4.06
CA TYR A 127 -25.62 -12.74 3.37
C TYR A 127 -26.67 -12.14 2.45
N LEU A 128 -26.41 -12.23 1.14
CA LEU A 128 -27.19 -11.56 0.09
C LEU A 128 -27.81 -12.59 -0.84
N GLN A 129 -28.87 -12.21 -1.55
CA GLN A 129 -29.35 -13.02 -2.66
C GLN A 129 -28.43 -12.81 -3.88
N PRO A 130 -28.35 -13.74 -4.84
CA PRO A 130 -27.55 -13.55 -6.05
C PRO A 130 -28.07 -12.38 -6.90
N ASP A 131 -27.33 -11.26 -6.93
CA ASP A 131 -27.60 -10.10 -7.77
C ASP A 131 -26.41 -9.12 -7.78
N GLN A 132 -26.56 -7.99 -8.47
CA GLN A 132 -25.66 -6.84 -8.43
C GLN A 132 -25.90 -5.99 -7.18
N TYR A 133 -24.80 -5.64 -6.52
CA TYR A 133 -24.79 -4.74 -5.37
C TYR A 133 -23.65 -3.73 -5.47
N GLU A 134 -23.80 -2.60 -4.78
CA GLU A 134 -22.74 -1.64 -4.52
C GLU A 134 -22.55 -1.48 -3.01
N ALA A 135 -21.35 -1.74 -2.51
CA ALA A 135 -20.98 -1.35 -1.16
C ALA A 135 -20.49 0.11 -1.16
N VAL A 136 -21.16 0.94 -0.36
CA VAL A 136 -20.75 2.32 -0.07
C VAL A 136 -20.08 2.30 1.30
N ILE A 137 -18.76 2.50 1.31
CA ILE A 137 -17.92 2.40 2.49
C ILE A 137 -17.47 3.81 2.87
N THR A 138 -17.92 4.30 4.02
CA THR A 138 -17.58 5.63 4.54
C THR A 138 -16.61 5.47 5.70
N VAL A 139 -15.45 6.12 5.62
CA VAL A 139 -14.39 6.09 6.65
C VAL A 139 -14.17 7.50 7.19
N SER A 140 -14.50 7.69 8.47
CA SER A 140 -14.38 8.97 9.17
C SER A 140 -13.38 8.86 10.33
N ASP A 141 -12.37 9.72 10.31
CA ASP A 141 -11.42 9.87 11.42
C ASP A 141 -12.05 10.71 12.54
N GLN A 142 -12.12 10.17 13.76
CA GLN A 142 -12.71 10.90 14.90
C GLN A 142 -11.81 12.05 15.38
N GLY A 143 -10.49 12.00 15.06
CA GLY A 143 -9.53 13.04 15.43
C GLY A 143 -9.51 14.24 14.48
N SER A 144 -10.29 14.24 13.40
CA SER A 144 -10.30 15.31 12.39
C SER A 144 -11.64 15.45 11.65
N THR A 145 -11.67 16.28 10.62
CA THR A 145 -12.79 16.38 9.68
C THR A 145 -12.58 15.50 8.44
N ARG A 146 -11.55 14.64 8.42
CA ARG A 146 -11.26 13.78 7.27
C ARG A 146 -12.33 12.69 7.15
N ASN A 147 -12.98 12.70 6.00
CA ASN A 147 -13.92 11.68 5.58
C ASN A 147 -13.59 11.22 4.14
N ARG A 148 -13.71 9.93 3.88
CA ARG A 148 -13.53 9.31 2.57
C ARG A 148 -14.64 8.29 2.31
N ILE A 149 -15.20 8.35 1.10
CA ILE A 149 -16.20 7.40 0.62
C ILE A 149 -15.55 6.56 -0.48
N LEU A 150 -15.67 5.25 -0.36
CA LEU A 150 -15.22 4.26 -1.33
C LEU A 150 -16.45 3.48 -1.82
N ARG A 151 -16.61 3.33 -3.13
CA ARG A 151 -17.67 2.53 -3.74
C ARG A 151 -17.09 1.28 -4.37
N ARG A 152 -17.69 0.12 -4.11
CA ARG A 152 -17.26 -1.16 -4.67
C ARG A 152 -18.46 -1.94 -5.16
N SER A 153 -18.51 -2.20 -6.46
CA SER A 153 -19.54 -3.05 -7.06
C SER A 153 -19.18 -4.52 -6.92
N ILE A 154 -20.19 -5.36 -6.76
CA ILE A 154 -20.05 -6.82 -6.77
C ILE A 154 -21.27 -7.46 -7.44
N HIS A 155 -21.02 -8.43 -8.31
CA HIS A 155 -22.05 -9.34 -8.81
C HIS A 155 -22.02 -10.62 -7.99
N ALA A 156 -22.91 -10.76 -7.02
CA ALA A 156 -23.01 -11.97 -6.22
C ALA A 156 -23.67 -13.08 -7.05
N VAL A 157 -22.99 -14.22 -7.21
CA VAL A 157 -23.50 -15.37 -7.97
C VAL A 157 -23.90 -16.52 -7.05
N ASP A 158 -24.76 -17.41 -7.52
CA ASP A 158 -25.04 -18.65 -6.78
C ASP A 158 -23.84 -19.61 -6.86
N LEU A 159 -23.15 -19.78 -5.73
CA LEU A 159 -22.04 -20.71 -5.53
C LEU A 159 -22.47 -22.00 -4.79
N SER A 160 -23.78 -22.24 -4.65
CA SER A 160 -24.28 -23.50 -4.09
C SER A 160 -23.97 -24.68 -5.01
N LYS A 161 -24.28 -25.91 -4.57
CA LYS A 161 -24.09 -27.15 -5.35
C LYS A 161 -24.72 -27.11 -6.74
N THR A 162 -25.82 -26.38 -6.90
CA THR A 162 -26.54 -26.21 -8.18
C THR A 162 -26.03 -25.05 -9.01
N GLY A 163 -25.14 -24.22 -8.45
CA GLY A 163 -24.51 -23.09 -9.12
C GLY A 163 -23.86 -23.45 -10.45
N THR A 164 -23.93 -22.53 -11.39
CA THR A 164 -23.41 -22.68 -12.77
C THR A 164 -22.37 -21.63 -13.12
N ARG A 165 -22.00 -20.79 -12.17
CA ARG A 165 -21.04 -19.70 -12.34
C ARG A 165 -19.88 -19.82 -11.37
N ILE A 166 -18.76 -19.22 -11.75
CA ILE A 166 -17.60 -19.01 -10.87
C ILE A 166 -17.62 -17.60 -10.30
N GLY A 167 -17.05 -17.42 -9.11
CA GLY A 167 -16.88 -16.12 -8.49
C GLY A 167 -15.73 -15.32 -9.12
N LEU A 168 -15.64 -14.03 -8.80
CA LEU A 168 -14.49 -13.22 -9.18
C LEU A 168 -13.21 -13.75 -8.50
N PRO A 169 -12.07 -13.78 -9.21
CA PRO A 169 -10.80 -14.20 -8.63
C PRO A 169 -10.37 -13.22 -7.54
N ILE A 170 -9.86 -13.78 -6.44
CA ILE A 170 -9.38 -13.08 -5.26
C ILE A 170 -7.85 -13.09 -5.30
N SER A 171 -7.23 -11.92 -5.23
CA SER A 171 -5.77 -11.80 -5.09
C SER A 171 -5.36 -12.24 -3.67
N MET A 172 -4.54 -13.27 -3.58
CA MET A 172 -4.07 -13.87 -2.33
C MET A 172 -2.54 -13.97 -2.32
N GLN A 173 -1.99 -14.23 -1.15
CA GLN A 173 -0.58 -14.50 -0.93
C GLN A 173 -0.40 -15.74 -0.05
N SER A 174 0.58 -16.58 -0.36
CA SER A 174 1.04 -17.64 0.53
C SER A 174 1.85 -17.02 1.68
N MET A 175 1.77 -17.61 2.86
CA MET A 175 2.60 -17.19 3.99
C MET A 175 4.00 -17.81 3.93
N GLU A 176 5.04 -16.99 4.00
CA GLU A 176 6.42 -17.48 4.16
C GLU A 176 6.57 -18.25 5.47
N GLY A 177 7.11 -19.47 5.39
CA GLY A 177 7.40 -20.31 6.56
C GLY A 177 6.21 -21.11 7.11
N SER A 178 5.02 -21.05 6.50
CA SER A 178 3.95 -21.99 6.85
C SER A 178 4.16 -23.33 6.13
N THR A 179 4.22 -24.42 6.89
CA THR A 179 4.23 -25.79 6.32
C THR A 179 2.88 -26.18 5.72
N ASP A 180 1.83 -25.45 6.10
CA ASP A 180 0.45 -25.66 5.67
C ASP A 180 0.09 -24.54 4.69
N GLY A 181 -0.58 -24.86 3.59
CA GLY A 181 -1.08 -23.96 2.53
C GLY A 181 -2.01 -22.87 3.05
N THR A 182 -1.46 -21.95 3.82
CA THR A 182 -2.18 -20.89 4.52
C THR A 182 -2.10 -19.64 3.66
N TYR A 183 -3.26 -19.15 3.25
CA TYR A 183 -3.38 -18.00 2.37
C TYR A 183 -3.93 -16.80 3.13
N SER A 184 -3.45 -15.61 2.76
CA SER A 184 -4.05 -14.35 3.18
C SER A 184 -4.54 -13.59 1.96
N ILE A 185 -5.63 -12.84 2.11
CA ILE A 185 -6.11 -11.92 1.06
C ILE A 185 -5.09 -10.80 0.92
N TYR A 186 -4.57 -10.60 -0.30
CA TYR A 186 -3.61 -9.54 -0.59
C TYR A 186 -4.18 -8.17 -0.23
N GLY A 187 -5.35 -7.86 -0.80
CA GLY A 187 -6.29 -6.97 -0.15
C GLY A 187 -6.00 -5.47 -0.27
N PHE A 188 -5.39 -5.08 -1.39
CA PHE A 188 -5.05 -3.70 -1.75
C PHE A 188 -5.87 -3.18 -2.94
N GLY A 189 -7.19 -3.40 -2.92
CA GLY A 189 -8.14 -2.90 -3.92
C GLY A 189 -8.28 -3.78 -5.17
N GLY A 190 -8.15 -5.10 -5.04
CA GLY A 190 -8.21 -6.08 -6.12
C GLY A 190 -6.93 -6.11 -6.96
N THR A 191 -5.85 -5.51 -6.46
CA THR A 191 -4.56 -5.42 -7.15
C THR A 191 -3.76 -6.72 -7.05
N LEU A 192 -2.83 -6.87 -7.97
CA LEU A 192 -1.85 -7.95 -7.99
C LEU A 192 -0.49 -7.39 -7.55
N PRO A 193 0.31 -8.13 -6.77
CA PRO A 193 1.63 -7.69 -6.35
C PRO A 193 2.59 -7.54 -7.55
N PHE A 194 3.39 -6.48 -7.54
CA PHE A 194 4.46 -6.28 -8.51
C PHE A 194 5.65 -7.21 -8.25
N ALA A 195 6.25 -7.70 -9.35
CA ALA A 195 7.49 -8.46 -9.38
C ALA A 195 7.54 -9.72 -8.49
N SER A 196 6.36 -10.29 -8.22
CA SER A 196 6.25 -11.59 -7.57
C SER A 196 5.22 -12.45 -8.31
N GLY A 197 5.30 -13.76 -8.11
CA GLY A 197 4.16 -14.62 -8.41
C GLY A 197 2.92 -14.16 -7.63
N THR A 198 1.74 -14.42 -8.17
CA THR A 198 0.46 -14.09 -7.54
C THR A 198 -0.33 -15.36 -7.32
N ILE A 199 -1.00 -15.47 -6.18
CA ILE A 199 -1.98 -16.53 -5.96
C ILE A 199 -3.38 -15.96 -6.23
N LEU A 200 -4.16 -16.63 -7.07
CA LEU A 200 -5.56 -16.32 -7.30
C LEU A 200 -6.44 -17.39 -6.65
N GLY A 201 -7.36 -16.98 -5.78
CA GLY A 201 -8.41 -17.84 -5.25
C GLY A 201 -9.69 -17.61 -6.03
N VAL A 202 -10.23 -18.62 -6.71
CA VAL A 202 -11.49 -18.52 -7.46
C VAL A 202 -12.58 -19.26 -6.70
N PRO A 203 -13.57 -18.55 -6.12
CA PRO A 203 -14.72 -19.17 -5.50
C PRO A 203 -15.54 -19.96 -6.53
N VAL A 204 -15.90 -21.20 -6.22
CA VAL A 204 -16.68 -22.07 -7.11
C VAL A 204 -17.71 -22.89 -6.34
N PRO A 205 -18.78 -23.36 -7.01
CA PRO A 205 -19.60 -24.46 -6.50
C PRO A 205 -18.78 -25.69 -6.11
N GLU A 206 -19.15 -26.41 -5.04
CA GLU A 206 -18.43 -27.62 -4.56
C GLU A 206 -18.33 -28.71 -5.65
N SER A 207 -19.27 -28.70 -6.62
CA SER A 207 -19.30 -29.66 -7.73
C SER A 207 -18.46 -29.24 -8.94
N TRP A 208 -17.79 -28.08 -8.89
CA TRP A 208 -17.12 -27.52 -10.07
C TRP A 208 -15.83 -28.26 -10.40
N GLN A 209 -15.75 -28.80 -11.62
CA GLN A 209 -14.54 -29.38 -12.18
C GLN A 209 -14.34 -28.86 -13.60
N GLY A 210 -13.12 -28.45 -13.92
CA GLY A 210 -12.80 -27.94 -15.26
C GLY A 210 -11.33 -27.60 -15.43
N GLU A 211 -10.94 -27.47 -16.69
CA GLU A 211 -9.64 -26.91 -17.07
C GLU A 211 -9.66 -25.40 -16.89
N TRP A 212 -8.61 -24.84 -16.30
CA TRP A 212 -8.51 -23.41 -16.00
C TRP A 212 -7.56 -22.73 -16.97
N SER A 213 -7.98 -21.59 -17.52
CA SER A 213 -7.12 -20.71 -18.32
C SER A 213 -7.21 -19.29 -17.79
N VAL A 214 -6.07 -18.60 -17.83
CA VAL A 214 -5.96 -17.21 -17.38
C VAL A 214 -5.34 -16.38 -18.48
N ARG A 215 -5.96 -15.24 -18.76
CA ARG A 215 -5.50 -14.27 -19.74
C ARG A 215 -5.31 -12.90 -19.10
N LEU A 216 -4.21 -12.23 -19.42
CA LEU A 216 -3.87 -10.88 -18.96
C LEU A 216 -3.60 -9.96 -20.15
N LEU A 217 -4.35 -8.87 -20.25
CA LEU A 217 -4.23 -7.87 -21.31
C LEU A 217 -3.94 -6.50 -20.68
N PRO A 218 -2.85 -5.80 -21.05
CA PRO A 218 -2.58 -4.46 -20.56
C PRO A 218 -3.66 -3.47 -21.00
N LEU A 219 -3.95 -2.49 -20.15
CA LEU A 219 -4.91 -1.42 -20.42
C LEU A 219 -4.25 -0.05 -20.24
N ASP A 220 -4.70 0.93 -21.01
CA ASP A 220 -4.36 2.34 -20.82
C ASP A 220 -5.15 2.98 -19.66
N GLU A 221 -5.01 4.30 -19.51
CA GLU A 221 -5.70 5.06 -18.46
C GLU A 221 -7.22 5.08 -18.64
N ASP A 222 -7.72 5.02 -19.87
CA ASP A 222 -9.14 5.03 -20.20
C ASP A 222 -9.77 3.62 -20.05
N GLY A 223 -8.95 2.57 -19.96
CA GLY A 223 -9.38 1.19 -19.81
C GLY A 223 -9.52 0.45 -21.13
N ASP A 224 -8.96 1.02 -22.20
CA ASP A 224 -8.84 0.41 -23.52
C ASP A 224 -7.56 -0.44 -23.60
N PRO A 225 -7.52 -1.47 -24.47
CA PRO A 225 -6.33 -2.30 -24.63
C PRO A 225 -5.08 -1.49 -25.04
N ASP A 226 -4.00 -1.60 -24.26
CA ASP A 226 -2.70 -0.96 -24.54
C ASP A 226 -1.66 -2.02 -24.92
N GLY A 227 -1.77 -2.53 -26.15
CA GLY A 227 -0.88 -3.54 -26.70
C GLY A 227 -1.48 -4.94 -26.75
N GLU A 228 -0.61 -5.95 -26.79
CA GLU A 228 -1.00 -7.35 -26.96
C GLU A 228 -1.22 -8.06 -25.62
N VAL A 229 -1.81 -9.24 -25.69
CA VAL A 229 -1.98 -10.13 -24.55
C VAL A 229 -0.60 -10.55 -24.03
N VAL A 230 -0.35 -10.33 -22.74
CA VAL A 230 0.97 -10.58 -22.12
C VAL A 230 1.02 -11.89 -21.34
N PHE A 231 -0.13 -12.53 -21.14
CA PHE A 231 -0.26 -13.85 -20.52
C PHE A 231 -1.54 -14.52 -21.05
N ASP A 232 -1.47 -15.76 -21.51
CA ASP A 232 -2.63 -16.56 -21.96
C ASP A 232 -2.26 -18.05 -21.86
N GLU A 233 -2.46 -18.64 -20.68
CA GLU A 233 -2.04 -20.00 -20.41
C GLU A 233 -3.10 -20.80 -19.65
N THR A 234 -3.12 -22.12 -19.89
CA THR A 234 -3.82 -23.08 -19.03
C THR A 234 -3.02 -23.26 -17.74
N LEU A 235 -3.71 -23.16 -16.60
CA LEU A 235 -3.13 -23.35 -15.27
C LEU A 235 -3.74 -24.58 -14.60
N GLN A 236 -2.89 -25.34 -13.90
CA GLN A 236 -3.37 -26.40 -13.01
C GLN A 236 -3.65 -25.81 -11.62
N PRO A 237 -4.79 -26.15 -10.99
CA PRO A 237 -5.02 -25.85 -9.58
C PRO A 237 -3.87 -26.36 -8.71
N VAL A 238 -3.36 -25.47 -7.85
CA VAL A 238 -2.35 -25.81 -6.84
C VAL A 238 -3.02 -26.49 -5.65
N GLU A 239 -4.21 -26.02 -5.29
CA GLU A 239 -4.97 -26.46 -4.13
C GLU A 239 -6.46 -26.13 -4.31
N GLU A 240 -7.32 -26.80 -3.56
CA GLU A 240 -8.74 -26.46 -3.42
C GLU A 240 -9.07 -26.29 -1.93
N LEU A 241 -9.46 -25.08 -1.54
CA LEU A 241 -9.77 -24.75 -0.15
C LEU A 241 -11.25 -24.97 0.11
N GLN A 242 -11.56 -25.80 1.10
CA GLN A 242 -12.92 -26.07 1.55
C GLN A 242 -13.12 -25.56 2.97
N ASN A 243 -14.32 -25.05 3.26
CA ASN A 243 -14.68 -24.62 4.61
C ASN A 243 -13.69 -23.60 5.17
N THR A 244 -13.17 -22.71 4.32
CA THR A 244 -12.24 -21.66 4.75
C THR A 244 -12.89 -20.30 4.65
N TYR A 245 -12.53 -19.42 5.58
CA TYR A 245 -12.94 -18.03 5.50
C TYR A 245 -11.87 -17.07 6.01
N PRO A 246 -11.83 -15.84 5.50
CA PRO A 246 -10.82 -14.88 5.89
C PRO A 246 -11.12 -14.25 7.26
N MET A 247 -10.15 -14.21 8.17
CA MET A 247 -10.23 -13.56 9.47
C MET A 247 -9.22 -12.43 9.56
N ALA A 248 -9.62 -11.29 10.13
CA ALA A 248 -8.67 -10.24 10.50
C ALA A 248 -7.78 -10.75 11.64
N LEU A 249 -6.47 -10.75 11.44
CA LEU A 249 -5.51 -11.16 12.46
C LEU A 249 -4.58 -9.99 12.81
N SER A 250 -4.52 -9.68 14.10
CA SER A 250 -3.53 -8.75 14.65
C SER A 250 -2.18 -9.46 14.77
N GLY A 251 -1.13 -8.87 14.21
CA GLY A 251 0.23 -9.43 14.22
C GLY A 251 1.31 -8.38 13.98
N LEU A 252 2.54 -8.82 13.70
CA LEU A 252 3.63 -7.91 13.31
C LEU A 252 3.30 -7.18 12.01
N VAL A 253 2.60 -7.84 11.09
CA VAL A 253 1.95 -7.21 9.94
C VAL A 253 0.51 -7.72 9.93
N PRO A 254 -0.49 -6.85 10.20
CA PRO A 254 -1.88 -7.25 10.17
C PRO A 254 -2.30 -7.76 8.79
N ASP A 255 -3.03 -8.88 8.73
CA ASP A 255 -3.56 -9.45 7.49
C ASP A 255 -4.98 -10.04 7.64
N PHE A 256 -5.61 -10.37 6.51
CA PHE A 256 -6.84 -11.17 6.48
C PHE A 256 -6.47 -12.59 6.05
N ARG A 257 -6.48 -13.53 7.00
CA ARG A 257 -6.02 -14.90 6.76
C ARG A 257 -7.17 -15.87 6.57
N CYS A 258 -7.12 -16.68 5.53
CA CYS A 258 -8.05 -17.79 5.34
C CYS A 258 -7.79 -18.86 6.40
N MET A 259 -8.79 -19.07 7.26
CA MET A 259 -8.75 -20.03 8.37
C MET A 259 -9.83 -21.09 8.16
N PRO A 260 -9.62 -22.34 8.62
CA PRO A 260 -10.68 -23.36 8.66
C PRO A 260 -11.90 -22.88 9.44
N GLY A 261 -13.08 -23.34 9.02
CA GLY A 261 -14.36 -22.78 9.40
C GLY A 261 -15.53 -23.75 9.29
N ALA A 262 -16.75 -23.19 9.34
CA ALA A 262 -17.98 -23.93 9.14
C ALA A 262 -18.07 -24.51 7.72
N SER A 263 -18.91 -25.53 7.55
CA SER A 263 -19.15 -26.14 6.25
C SER A 263 -19.71 -25.11 5.27
N THR A 264 -19.12 -25.01 4.08
CA THR A 264 -19.58 -24.12 3.01
C THR A 264 -20.19 -24.91 1.85
N GLU A 265 -21.10 -24.29 1.09
CA GLU A 265 -21.73 -24.91 -0.10
C GLU A 265 -20.84 -24.91 -1.36
N GLY A 266 -19.63 -24.36 -1.25
CA GLY A 266 -18.65 -24.26 -2.33
C GLY A 266 -17.21 -24.30 -1.81
N SER A 267 -16.26 -24.15 -2.73
CA SER A 267 -14.82 -24.17 -2.46
C SER A 267 -14.12 -23.01 -3.15
N ILE A 268 -12.81 -22.85 -2.88
CA ILE A 268 -11.96 -21.87 -3.55
C ILE A 268 -10.84 -22.63 -4.27
N VAL A 269 -10.81 -22.55 -5.59
CA VAL A 269 -9.73 -23.10 -6.40
C VAL A 269 -8.56 -22.14 -6.39
N VAL A 270 -7.37 -22.64 -6.04
CA VAL A 270 -6.16 -21.85 -5.94
C VAL A 270 -5.32 -22.02 -7.21
N LEU A 271 -5.07 -20.92 -7.92
CA LEU A 271 -4.22 -20.85 -9.11
C LEU A 271 -2.96 -20.05 -8.80
N SER A 272 -1.80 -20.52 -9.27
CA SER A 272 -0.56 -19.75 -9.23
C SER A 272 -0.34 -19.06 -10.57
N LEU A 273 -0.28 -17.73 -10.54
CA LEU A 273 -0.15 -16.87 -11.70
C LEU A 273 1.28 -16.28 -11.73
N PRO A 274 2.15 -16.69 -12.68
CA PRO A 274 3.56 -16.30 -12.72
C PRO A 274 3.75 -14.92 -13.39
N ILE A 275 3.25 -13.85 -12.75
CA ILE A 275 3.31 -12.49 -13.28
C ILE A 275 4.50 -11.65 -12.77
N ALA A 276 5.54 -12.29 -12.24
CA ALA A 276 6.71 -11.60 -11.71
C ALA A 276 7.49 -10.78 -12.76
N ARG A 277 7.26 -11.07 -14.05
CA ARG A 277 7.89 -10.40 -15.21
C ARG A 277 6.98 -9.35 -15.86
N HIS A 278 5.86 -9.02 -15.23
CA HIS A 278 4.91 -8.05 -15.75
C HIS A 278 4.99 -6.76 -14.97
N ASP A 279 5.01 -5.65 -15.70
CA ASP A 279 5.26 -4.33 -15.15
C ASP A 279 4.04 -3.76 -14.43
N VAL A 280 4.26 -2.73 -13.60
CA VAL A 280 3.18 -1.96 -12.98
C VAL A 280 2.25 -1.36 -14.04
N GLY A 281 0.95 -1.40 -13.81
CA GLY A 281 -0.01 -0.93 -14.82
C GLY A 281 -1.44 -1.39 -14.57
N ARG A 282 -2.36 -0.96 -15.43
CA ARG A 282 -3.73 -1.49 -15.48
C ARG A 282 -3.75 -2.71 -16.40
N TYR A 283 -4.53 -3.71 -16.03
CA TYR A 283 -4.70 -4.93 -16.79
C TYR A 283 -6.14 -5.41 -16.75
N ARG A 284 -6.60 -6.03 -17.82
CA ARG A 284 -7.80 -6.86 -17.84
C ARG A 284 -7.39 -8.29 -17.57
N LEU A 285 -7.86 -8.83 -16.44
CA LEU A 285 -7.69 -10.23 -16.06
C LEU A 285 -8.95 -10.99 -16.45
N THR A 286 -8.80 -12.02 -17.27
CA THR A 286 -9.86 -12.97 -17.60
C THR A 286 -9.48 -14.33 -17.05
N VAL A 287 -10.36 -14.90 -16.22
CA VAL A 287 -10.24 -16.26 -15.71
C VAL A 287 -11.39 -17.08 -16.27
N ARG A 288 -11.06 -18.19 -16.93
CA ARG A 288 -12.03 -19.07 -17.57
C ARG A 288 -11.85 -20.50 -17.05
N SER A 289 -12.96 -21.16 -16.78
CA SER A 289 -12.98 -22.59 -16.47
C SER A 289 -13.92 -23.31 -17.43
N VAL A 290 -13.43 -24.40 -18.01
CA VAL A 290 -14.19 -25.24 -18.95
C VAL A 290 -14.24 -26.67 -18.41
N GLY A 291 -15.41 -27.07 -17.92
CA GLY A 291 -15.73 -28.44 -17.54
C GLY A 291 -16.49 -29.20 -18.63
N SER A 292 -16.84 -30.45 -18.33
CA SER A 292 -17.61 -31.32 -19.24
C SER A 292 -19.07 -30.88 -19.40
N GLU A 293 -19.69 -30.38 -18.32
CA GLU A 293 -21.10 -29.98 -18.29
C GLU A 293 -21.31 -28.46 -18.17
N LYS A 294 -20.35 -27.76 -17.56
CA LYS A 294 -20.43 -26.34 -17.24
C LYS A 294 -19.15 -25.65 -17.68
N SER A 295 -19.27 -24.42 -18.17
CA SER A 295 -18.14 -23.54 -18.43
C SER A 295 -18.54 -22.12 -18.07
N ASP A 296 -17.63 -21.38 -17.46
CA ASP A 296 -17.85 -19.98 -17.15
C ASP A 296 -16.56 -19.17 -17.31
N SER A 297 -16.72 -17.86 -17.46
CA SER A 297 -15.61 -16.92 -17.60
C SER A 297 -15.94 -15.63 -16.87
N VAL A 298 -15.02 -15.20 -16.02
CA VAL A 298 -15.09 -13.91 -15.34
C VAL A 298 -13.98 -13.01 -15.84
N THR A 299 -14.30 -11.73 -15.98
CA THR A 299 -13.35 -10.70 -16.43
C THR A 299 -13.46 -9.51 -15.49
N LEU A 300 -12.31 -9.00 -15.06
CA LEU A 300 -12.21 -7.79 -14.25
C LEU A 300 -11.01 -6.96 -14.67
N ASP A 301 -11.14 -5.66 -14.48
CA ASP A 301 -10.00 -4.75 -14.55
C ASP A 301 -9.29 -4.76 -13.19
N THR A 302 -7.99 -5.01 -13.21
CA THR A 302 -7.09 -5.03 -12.05
C THR A 302 -5.86 -4.16 -12.34
N ARG A 303 -4.94 -4.09 -11.39
CA ARG A 303 -3.64 -3.42 -11.56
C ARG A 303 -2.54 -4.27 -10.93
N ILE A 304 -1.41 -4.38 -11.63
CA ILE A 304 -0.17 -4.76 -10.97
C ILE A 304 0.33 -3.53 -10.22
N TYR A 305 0.43 -3.63 -8.90
CA TYR A 305 0.68 -2.50 -8.01
C TYR A 305 1.94 -2.72 -7.18
N TRP A 306 2.90 -1.81 -7.35
CA TRP A 306 4.10 -1.78 -6.53
C TRP A 306 3.88 -0.93 -5.29
N ARG A 307 3.36 -1.57 -4.23
CA ARG A 307 3.04 -0.91 -2.95
C ARG A 307 4.25 -0.18 -2.34
N GLY A 308 5.43 -0.80 -2.41
CA GLY A 308 6.68 -0.29 -1.87
C GLY A 308 7.49 0.61 -2.81
N MET A 309 6.90 1.09 -3.91
CA MET A 309 7.59 1.94 -4.88
C MET A 309 8.11 3.23 -4.20
N PRO A 310 9.43 3.51 -4.25
CA PRO A 310 9.99 4.81 -3.87
C PRO A 310 9.17 5.96 -4.49
N TYR A 311 8.84 7.00 -3.72
CA TYR A 311 7.96 8.05 -4.24
C TYR A 311 8.65 8.87 -5.32
N SER A 312 9.97 9.01 -5.26
CA SER A 312 10.77 9.66 -6.31
C SER A 312 10.60 9.02 -7.69
N LEU A 313 10.26 7.73 -7.77
CA LEU A 313 9.98 7.04 -9.04
C LEU A 313 8.61 7.35 -9.64
N ARG A 314 7.71 7.99 -8.89
CA ARG A 314 6.35 8.31 -9.36
C ARG A 314 6.30 9.52 -10.28
N ASP A 315 7.35 10.33 -10.27
CA ASP A 315 7.53 11.48 -11.13
C ASP A 315 8.80 11.24 -11.95
N ILE A 316 8.61 11.05 -13.25
CA ILE A 316 9.71 10.68 -14.14
C ILE A 316 10.76 11.78 -14.27
N GLU A 317 10.33 13.05 -14.23
CA GLU A 317 11.25 14.17 -14.32
C GLU A 317 12.11 14.26 -13.06
N PHE A 318 11.48 14.14 -11.90
CA PHE A 318 12.18 14.07 -10.61
C PHE A 318 13.14 12.88 -10.57
N ALA A 319 12.71 11.71 -11.02
CA ALA A 319 13.53 10.51 -11.03
C ALA A 319 14.80 10.70 -11.87
N ILE A 320 14.65 11.28 -13.07
CA ILE A 320 15.77 11.58 -13.98
C ILE A 320 16.70 12.65 -13.37
N ASP A 321 16.14 13.69 -12.76
CA ASP A 321 16.93 14.72 -12.08
C ASP A 321 17.77 14.15 -10.94
N ALA A 322 17.22 13.21 -10.17
CA ALA A 322 17.94 12.51 -9.12
C ALA A 322 19.05 11.60 -9.67
N MET A 323 18.97 11.13 -10.92
CA MET A 323 20.00 10.30 -11.57
C MET A 323 21.22 11.08 -12.05
N ARG A 324 21.24 12.43 -11.95
CA ARG A 324 22.37 13.26 -12.39
C ARG A 324 23.73 12.92 -11.78
N TYR A 325 23.75 12.16 -10.68
CA TYR A 325 24.97 11.71 -10.00
C TYR A 325 25.56 10.43 -10.58
N ILE A 326 24.77 9.66 -11.32
CA ILE A 326 25.18 8.40 -11.96
C ILE A 326 25.23 8.50 -13.49
N LEU A 327 24.63 9.54 -14.06
CA LEU A 327 24.65 9.82 -15.50
C LEU A 327 25.74 10.84 -15.86
N THR A 328 26.31 10.69 -17.04
CA THR A 328 27.05 11.78 -17.69
C THR A 328 26.11 12.90 -18.10
N LEU A 329 26.64 14.11 -18.31
CA LEU A 329 25.83 15.26 -18.76
C LEU A 329 25.07 14.96 -20.06
N GLN A 330 25.72 14.29 -21.02
CA GLN A 330 25.10 13.92 -22.29
C GLN A 330 23.97 12.89 -22.11
N GLU A 331 24.14 11.91 -21.23
CA GLU A 331 23.11 10.92 -20.94
C GLU A 331 21.93 11.55 -20.22
N TYR A 332 22.19 12.43 -19.24
CA TYR A 332 21.16 13.19 -18.54
C TYR A 332 20.34 14.05 -19.51
N ASP A 333 20.98 14.90 -20.31
CA ASP A 333 20.30 15.78 -21.27
C ASP A 333 19.45 14.96 -22.26
N ARG A 334 19.99 13.83 -22.74
CA ARG A 334 19.27 12.91 -23.60
C ARG A 334 18.07 12.29 -22.88
N MET A 335 18.26 11.83 -21.64
CA MET A 335 17.21 11.19 -20.84
C MET A 335 16.06 12.16 -20.55
N ARG A 336 16.37 13.42 -20.25
CA ARG A 336 15.43 14.50 -19.90
C ARG A 336 14.70 15.15 -21.09
N SER A 337 15.14 14.90 -22.31
CA SER A 337 14.56 15.51 -23.53
C SER A 337 13.22 14.89 -23.99
N GLY A 338 12.44 15.59 -24.81
CA GLY A 338 11.22 15.02 -25.41
C GLY A 338 10.03 14.91 -24.46
N SER A 339 9.07 14.06 -24.80
CA SER A 339 7.84 13.81 -24.03
C SER A 339 8.07 12.89 -22.82
N GLU A 340 7.20 12.95 -21.81
CA GLU A 340 7.26 12.04 -20.64
C GLU A 340 7.27 10.56 -21.04
N ARG A 341 6.51 10.17 -22.08
CA ARG A 341 6.52 8.81 -22.62
C ARG A 341 7.92 8.41 -23.10
N GLU A 342 8.60 9.29 -23.81
CA GLU A 342 9.98 9.04 -24.28
C GLU A 342 10.98 9.01 -23.12
N MET A 343 10.77 9.84 -22.09
CA MET A 343 11.55 9.81 -20.85
C MET A 343 11.41 8.46 -20.15
N HIS A 344 10.18 7.98 -19.93
CA HIS A 344 9.90 6.67 -19.34
C HIS A 344 10.54 5.52 -20.13
N ILE A 345 10.49 5.56 -21.47
CA ILE A 345 11.11 4.53 -22.32
C ILE A 345 12.62 4.48 -22.11
N ARG A 346 13.30 5.64 -22.08
CA ARG A 346 14.76 5.69 -21.87
C ARG A 346 15.15 5.33 -20.45
N PHE A 347 14.40 5.80 -19.46
CA PHE A 347 14.58 5.48 -18.05
C PHE A 347 14.49 3.97 -17.83
N ARG A 348 13.42 3.34 -18.32
CA ARG A 348 13.23 1.88 -18.21
C ARG A 348 14.36 1.12 -18.90
N ARG A 349 14.78 1.56 -20.09
CA ARG A 349 15.88 0.91 -20.82
C ARG A 349 17.19 0.97 -20.03
N TYR A 350 17.54 2.14 -19.51
CA TYR A 350 18.75 2.33 -18.70
C TYR A 350 18.77 1.38 -17.51
N TRP A 351 17.70 1.37 -16.70
CA TRP A 351 17.66 0.51 -15.53
C TRP A 351 17.59 -0.96 -15.90
N LYS A 352 16.91 -1.35 -16.98
CA LYS A 352 16.93 -2.74 -17.45
C LYS A 352 18.33 -3.23 -17.83
N GLU A 353 19.19 -2.37 -18.38
CA GLU A 353 20.59 -2.71 -18.65
C GLU A 353 21.44 -2.81 -17.38
N GLU A 354 21.05 -2.08 -16.33
CA GLU A 354 21.71 -2.05 -15.02
C GLU A 354 21.16 -3.08 -14.01
N ASP A 355 20.21 -3.92 -14.44
CA ASP A 355 19.52 -4.89 -13.59
C ASP A 355 20.43 -6.08 -13.23
N PRO A 356 20.78 -6.28 -11.95
CA PRO A 356 21.59 -7.42 -11.54
C PRO A 356 20.84 -8.76 -11.60
N THR A 357 19.50 -8.75 -11.56
CA THR A 357 18.65 -9.95 -11.41
C THR A 357 17.39 -9.85 -12.29
N PRO A 358 17.56 -9.99 -13.62
CA PRO A 358 16.52 -9.74 -14.63
C PRO A 358 15.44 -10.84 -14.69
N GLU A 359 15.43 -11.79 -13.76
CA GLU A 359 14.40 -12.83 -13.67
C GLU A 359 13.03 -12.27 -13.29
N THR A 360 12.98 -11.08 -12.69
CA THR A 360 11.76 -10.34 -12.31
C THR A 360 11.81 -8.91 -12.86
N GLU A 361 10.69 -8.18 -12.86
CA GLU A 361 10.70 -6.74 -13.18
C GLU A 361 11.25 -5.86 -12.04
N TYR A 362 11.51 -6.42 -10.85
CA TYR A 362 12.09 -5.68 -9.74
C TYR A 362 13.60 -5.57 -9.92
N ASN A 363 14.07 -4.34 -10.13
CA ASN A 363 15.49 -4.04 -10.22
C ASN A 363 16.02 -3.54 -8.86
N GLU A 364 16.72 -4.40 -8.13
CA GLU A 364 17.27 -4.15 -6.79
C GLU A 364 18.18 -2.92 -6.76
N ARG A 365 18.99 -2.72 -7.80
CA ARG A 365 19.94 -1.60 -7.89
C ARG A 365 19.19 -0.28 -8.03
N MET A 366 18.20 -0.23 -8.92
CA MET A 366 17.31 0.93 -9.09
C MET A 366 16.60 1.23 -7.78
N VAL A 367 16.03 0.21 -7.14
CA VAL A 367 15.24 0.41 -5.93
C VAL A 367 16.08 0.94 -4.79
N GLU A 368 17.27 0.39 -4.54
CA GLU A 368 18.14 0.90 -3.49
C GLU A 368 18.63 2.33 -3.81
N TYR A 369 18.91 2.64 -5.08
CA TYR A 369 19.24 4.01 -5.49
C TYR A 369 18.12 4.99 -5.11
N PHE A 370 16.89 4.72 -5.53
CA PHE A 370 15.76 5.61 -5.28
C PHE A 370 15.28 5.60 -3.83
N ARG A 371 15.50 4.51 -3.08
CA ARG A 371 15.31 4.50 -1.63
C ARG A 371 16.23 5.49 -0.93
N ARG A 372 17.48 5.62 -1.40
CA ARG A 372 18.42 6.62 -0.89
C ARG A 372 18.07 8.03 -1.34
N VAL A 373 17.53 8.19 -2.55
CA VAL A 373 16.99 9.48 -3.03
C VAL A 373 15.88 9.94 -2.10
N ASP A 374 14.84 9.12 -1.87
CA ASP A 374 13.73 9.43 -0.95
C ASP A 374 14.25 9.82 0.44
N ALA A 375 15.16 9.01 1.01
CA ALA A 375 15.74 9.29 2.31
C ALA A 375 16.55 10.59 2.35
N ALA A 376 17.24 10.94 1.25
CA ALA A 376 18.01 12.17 1.14
C ALA A 376 17.09 13.39 1.03
N VAL A 377 16.02 13.30 0.24
CA VAL A 377 14.98 14.33 0.16
C VAL A 377 14.41 14.63 1.53
N ASP A 378 14.12 13.62 2.35
CA ASP A 378 13.49 13.82 3.65
C ASP A 378 14.47 14.38 4.70
N ARG A 379 15.73 13.95 4.68
CA ARG A 379 16.70 14.24 5.75
C ARG A 379 17.53 15.50 5.55
N PHE A 380 17.80 15.89 4.31
CA PHE A 380 18.79 16.93 4.00
C PHE A 380 18.18 18.20 3.41
N GLN A 381 16.88 18.44 3.62
CA GLN A 381 16.27 19.71 3.27
C GLN A 381 16.90 20.84 4.08
N THR A 382 17.11 21.98 3.43
CA THR A 382 17.56 23.23 4.06
C THR A 382 16.52 24.32 3.81
N LEU A 383 16.75 25.51 4.39
CA LEU A 383 15.90 26.66 4.11
C LEU A 383 15.97 27.12 2.64
N TYR A 384 17.06 26.81 1.94
CA TYR A 384 17.36 27.27 0.58
C TYR A 384 17.21 26.19 -0.49
N GLU A 385 17.48 24.94 -0.12
CA GLU A 385 17.31 23.76 -0.96
C GLU A 385 16.27 22.85 -0.32
N ARG A 386 15.05 22.87 -0.86
CA ARG A 386 13.94 22.06 -0.36
C ARG A 386 14.02 20.62 -0.82
N ASN A 387 14.72 20.35 -1.93
CA ASN A 387 15.01 19.00 -2.38
C ASN A 387 16.32 18.52 -1.77
N GLY A 388 16.22 17.84 -0.62
CA GLY A 388 17.39 17.34 0.11
C GLY A 388 18.33 16.46 -0.71
N ALA A 389 17.82 15.75 -1.73
CA ALA A 389 18.64 14.97 -2.66
C ALA A 389 19.63 15.81 -3.47
N MET A 390 19.34 17.12 -3.68
CA MET A 390 20.19 18.04 -4.44
C MET A 390 21.30 18.69 -3.59
N THR A 391 21.29 18.48 -2.28
CA THR A 391 22.35 18.97 -1.38
C THR A 391 23.60 18.11 -1.47
N ASP A 392 24.74 18.65 -1.03
CA ASP A 392 26.00 17.91 -1.03
C ASP A 392 25.92 16.66 -0.13
N ARG A 393 25.26 16.78 1.04
CA ARG A 393 24.96 15.64 1.91
C ARG A 393 24.04 14.64 1.24
N GLY A 394 23.01 15.10 0.54
CA GLY A 394 22.12 14.25 -0.25
C GLY A 394 22.86 13.46 -1.32
N LYS A 395 23.72 14.12 -2.10
CA LYS A 395 24.59 13.48 -3.10
C LYS A 395 25.43 12.35 -2.50
N ILE A 396 26.17 12.62 -1.41
CA ILE A 396 27.01 11.60 -0.77
C ILE A 396 26.16 10.45 -0.22
N TYR A 397 25.01 10.75 0.39
CA TYR A 397 24.10 9.73 0.90
C TYR A 397 23.53 8.83 -0.21
N ILE A 398 23.20 9.40 -1.37
CA ILE A 398 22.68 8.64 -2.53
C ILE A 398 23.76 7.69 -3.07
N LEU A 399 24.97 8.20 -3.29
CA LEU A 399 26.06 7.43 -3.88
C LEU A 399 26.59 6.34 -2.95
N PHE A 400 26.75 6.64 -1.66
CA PHE A 400 27.46 5.77 -0.71
C PHE A 400 26.55 5.13 0.35
N GLY A 401 25.28 5.56 0.44
CA GLY A 401 24.36 5.10 1.47
C GLY A 401 24.53 5.84 2.81
N PRO A 402 23.88 5.35 3.89
CA PRO A 402 24.08 5.91 5.22
C PRO A 402 25.54 5.76 5.67
N PRO A 403 26.14 6.81 6.28
CA PRO A 403 27.47 6.69 6.84
C PRO A 403 27.49 5.68 7.98
N GLU A 404 28.61 4.96 8.10
CA GLU A 404 28.84 4.02 9.19
C GLU A 404 29.11 4.77 10.50
N GLU A 405 29.79 5.91 10.41
CA GLU A 405 30.03 6.80 11.55
C GLU A 405 29.73 8.25 11.18
N THR A 406 29.12 8.99 12.10
CA THR A 406 28.85 10.41 11.97
C THR A 406 29.39 11.17 13.18
N GLN A 407 30.25 12.15 12.93
CA GLN A 407 30.74 13.08 13.95
C GLN A 407 30.23 14.49 13.65
N ARG A 408 29.69 15.16 14.67
CA ARG A 408 29.28 16.57 14.58
C ARG A 408 30.15 17.41 15.48
N VAL A 409 30.73 18.46 14.91
CA VAL A 409 31.55 19.44 15.64
C VAL A 409 30.78 20.74 15.67
N LEU A 410 30.41 21.17 16.88
CA LEU A 410 29.68 22.40 17.12
C LEU A 410 30.51 23.28 18.05
N ASN A 411 31.14 24.31 17.49
CA ASN A 411 31.85 25.33 18.25
C ASN A 411 31.11 26.66 18.11
N SER A 412 31.13 27.50 19.15
CA SER A 412 30.47 28.81 19.11
C SER A 412 31.13 29.78 18.11
N ASP A 413 32.45 29.64 17.92
CA ASP A 413 33.27 30.53 17.10
C ASP A 413 33.47 30.01 15.67
N ASP A 414 33.49 28.69 15.47
CA ASP A 414 33.67 28.07 14.15
C ASP A 414 32.33 27.72 13.47
N PRO A 415 32.29 27.65 12.13
CA PRO A 415 31.19 27.01 11.40
C PRO A 415 30.89 25.60 11.92
N ALA A 416 29.62 25.21 11.94
CA ALA A 416 29.24 23.84 12.29
C ALA A 416 29.79 22.86 11.24
N GLU A 417 30.29 21.72 11.71
CA GLU A 417 30.84 20.68 10.84
C GLU A 417 30.18 19.33 11.09
N GLU A 418 30.05 18.55 10.02
CA GLU A 418 29.58 17.17 10.05
C GLU A 418 30.56 16.31 9.24
N ILE A 419 31.07 15.24 9.83
CA ILE A 419 32.02 14.32 9.21
C ILE A 419 31.35 12.95 9.10
N TRP A 420 31.32 12.42 7.89
CA TRP A 420 30.76 11.11 7.57
C TRP A 420 31.89 10.16 7.17
N SER A 421 32.00 9.05 7.89
CA SER A 421 33.00 8.02 7.61
C SER A 421 32.36 6.76 7.07
N TYR A 422 33.00 6.19 6.05
CA TYR A 422 32.66 4.90 5.45
C TYR A 422 33.91 4.00 5.50
N PRO A 423 34.27 3.44 6.68
CA PRO A 423 35.41 2.54 6.83
C PRO A 423 35.43 1.40 5.82
N SER A 424 34.26 0.80 5.49
CA SER A 424 34.18 -0.28 4.50
C SER A 424 34.59 0.14 3.09
N LEU A 425 34.48 1.43 2.76
CA LEU A 425 34.83 2.01 1.46
C LEU A 425 36.15 2.79 1.49
N ASN A 426 36.79 2.90 2.65
CA ASN A 426 37.95 3.76 2.89
C ASN A 426 37.72 5.21 2.41
N LYS A 427 36.58 5.79 2.79
CA LYS A 427 36.17 7.16 2.42
C LYS A 427 35.74 7.98 3.64
N THR A 428 36.03 9.28 3.61
CA THR A 428 35.61 10.24 4.63
C THR A 428 35.18 11.53 3.97
N PHE A 429 33.98 12.02 4.28
CA PHE A 429 33.45 13.26 3.75
C PHE A 429 33.26 14.28 4.86
N ARG A 430 33.78 15.48 4.68
CA ARG A 430 33.62 16.60 5.63
C ARG A 430 32.71 17.67 5.06
N PHE A 431 31.67 18.03 5.80
CA PHE A 431 30.72 19.08 5.45
C PHE A 431 30.81 20.25 6.43
N ILE A 432 30.68 21.48 5.93
CA ILE A 432 30.82 22.72 6.72
C ILE A 432 29.67 23.69 6.40
N ASP A 433 28.99 24.20 7.43
CA ASP A 433 27.98 25.27 7.34
C ASP A 433 28.62 26.65 7.47
N ARG A 434 29.29 27.10 6.41
CA ARG A 434 30.00 28.40 6.42
C ARG A 434 29.08 29.59 6.65
N ASN A 435 27.82 29.48 6.26
CA ASN A 435 26.84 30.57 6.29
C ASN A 435 25.97 30.56 7.56
N ARG A 436 26.18 29.59 8.46
CA ARG A 436 25.41 29.39 9.72
C ARG A 436 23.91 29.34 9.48
N ASN A 437 23.50 28.69 8.39
CA ASN A 437 22.12 28.66 7.92
C ASN A 437 21.56 27.24 7.76
N GLY A 438 22.31 26.24 8.23
CA GLY A 438 21.98 24.81 8.14
C GLY A 438 22.36 24.15 6.81
N ASP A 439 22.93 24.90 5.86
CA ASP A 439 23.37 24.39 4.56
C ASP A 439 24.84 23.91 4.62
N LEU A 440 25.01 22.70 5.14
CA LEU A 440 26.29 21.99 5.21
C LEU A 440 26.77 21.59 3.79
N ARG A 441 27.84 22.23 3.32
CA ARG A 441 28.46 22.01 2.01
C ARG A 441 29.70 21.13 2.10
N LEU A 442 29.92 20.29 1.11
CA LEU A 442 31.09 19.41 1.04
C LEU A 442 32.37 20.25 0.96
N TYR A 443 33.30 19.96 1.86
CA TYR A 443 34.58 20.62 1.97
C TYR A 443 35.75 19.72 1.56
N GLU A 444 35.67 18.42 1.90
CA GLU A 444 36.72 17.43 1.66
C GLU A 444 36.10 16.04 1.40
N GLU A 445 36.68 15.28 0.46
CA GLU A 445 36.38 13.88 0.11
C GLU A 445 37.64 13.00 0.25
#